data_AF-A0A3D2J4F1-F1
#
_entry.id   AF-A0A3D2J4F1-F1
#
_cell.length_a   1.000
_cell.length_b   1.000
_cell.length_c   1.000
_cell.angle_alpha   90.00
_cell.angle_beta   90.00
_cell.angle_gamma   90.00
#
_symmetry.space_group_name_H-M   'P 1'
#
loop_
_entity.id
_entity.type
_entity.pdbx_description
1 polymer ?
#
loop_
_entity_poly.entity_id
_entity_poly.type
_entity_poly.pdbx_seq_one_letter_code
_entity_poly.pdbx_strand_id
1 'polypeptide(L)'
;MVLRRTTPRFVLLVISLFLLVACSSVLPVTTKTVTHTTSVQVKASAPTTLQMLQQRPLHLPVLAPGAACPTSPEKRIDPRLGIVQGNGPAYATIGTETITSPAIFHYADAQHFANGVDTQGWGGQKVLWFINPSYHGLVLVRGHQLDGTHEIGFDNASSPQIMHQLVIDTSVGGSPWPNSSGYTRIQAPGCYAYQVDGTNFSYVIVFEAVVQN
;
A
#
# COMPACT_ATOMS: atom_id res chain seq x y z
N MET A 1 -60.57 -7.39 -33.14
CA MET A 1 -60.80 -7.33 -31.68
C MET A 1 -59.46 -6.94 -31.04
N VAL A 2 -59.20 -5.65 -30.82
CA VAL A 2 -59.39 -4.95 -29.53
C VAL A 2 -58.36 -5.47 -28.51
N LEU A 3 -57.41 -4.73 -27.93
CA LEU A 3 -57.16 -3.29 -27.83
C LEU A 3 -55.68 -3.09 -27.40
N ARG A 4 -54.94 -2.18 -28.06
CA ARG A 4 -53.71 -1.57 -27.51
C ARG A 4 -54.11 -0.77 -26.26
N ARG A 5 -53.48 -1.00 -25.11
CA ARG A 5 -53.53 -0.07 -23.97
C ARG A 5 -52.20 0.66 -23.85
N THR A 6 -52.23 1.89 -24.35
CA THR A 6 -51.30 2.97 -24.09
C THR A 6 -51.42 3.41 -22.63
N THR A 7 -50.30 3.49 -21.91
CA THR A 7 -50.21 4.17 -20.62
C THR A 7 -49.67 5.59 -20.85
N PRO A 8 -50.39 6.65 -20.43
CA PRO A 8 -49.87 8.01 -20.50
C PRO A 8 -48.99 8.28 -19.27
N ARG A 9 -47.75 8.71 -19.49
CA ARG A 9 -46.93 9.36 -18.45
C ARG A 9 -47.45 10.78 -18.29
N PHE A 10 -48.20 11.01 -17.22
CA PHE A 10 -48.59 12.34 -16.78
C PHE A 10 -47.34 13.13 -16.35
N VAL A 11 -47.03 14.16 -17.12
CA VAL A 11 -46.10 15.23 -16.73
C VAL A 11 -46.88 16.14 -15.78
N LEU A 12 -46.53 16.13 -14.49
CA LEU A 12 -47.05 17.10 -13.53
C LEU A 12 -46.01 18.18 -13.27
N LEU A 13 -46.35 19.35 -13.77
CA LEU A 13 -45.65 20.62 -13.67
C LEU A 13 -46.04 21.24 -12.31
N VAL A 14 -45.11 21.30 -11.35
CA VAL A 14 -45.38 21.89 -10.03
C VAL A 14 -44.82 23.31 -9.99
N ILE A 15 -45.74 24.23 -9.70
CA ILE A 15 -45.66 25.67 -9.78
C ILE A 15 -44.86 26.24 -8.60
N SER A 16 -43.90 27.12 -8.90
CA SER A 16 -43.14 27.93 -7.96
C SER A 16 -44.05 28.96 -7.26
N LEU A 17 -44.12 28.91 -5.93
CA LEU A 17 -44.78 29.93 -5.11
C LEU A 17 -43.74 30.71 -4.30
N PHE A 18 -43.47 31.93 -4.72
CA PHE A 18 -42.70 32.93 -3.97
C PHE A 18 -43.55 33.45 -2.79
N LEU A 19 -43.06 33.28 -1.56
CA LEU A 19 -43.58 33.97 -0.38
C LEU A 19 -42.46 34.75 0.30
N LEU A 20 -42.61 36.08 0.23
CA LEU A 20 -41.81 37.09 0.93
C LEU A 20 -42.07 36.97 2.44
N VAL A 21 -41.04 36.59 3.21
CA VAL A 21 -41.07 36.69 4.68
C VAL A 21 -40.22 37.87 5.11
N ALA A 22 -40.87 38.78 5.85
CA ALA A 22 -40.39 40.09 6.25
C ALA A 22 -39.20 40.04 7.22
N CYS A 23 -38.31 41.02 7.09
CA CYS A 23 -37.21 41.30 8.00
C CYS A 23 -37.72 41.60 9.43
N SER A 24 -37.18 40.91 10.42
CA SER A 24 -37.19 41.37 11.82
C SER A 24 -35.76 41.68 12.22
N SER A 25 -35.42 42.98 12.28
CA SER A 25 -34.12 43.47 12.72
C SER A 25 -34.06 43.52 14.24
N VAL A 26 -33.42 42.51 14.85
CA VAL A 26 -33.03 42.54 16.27
C VAL A 26 -31.60 43.07 16.34
N LEU A 27 -31.40 44.19 17.01
CA LEU A 27 -30.09 44.79 17.25
C LEU A 27 -29.25 43.89 18.18
N PRO A 28 -28.03 43.49 17.82
CA PRO A 28 -27.14 42.82 18.76
C PRO A 28 -26.53 43.84 19.73
N VAL A 29 -26.82 43.67 21.02
CA VAL A 29 -26.07 44.33 22.11
C VAL A 29 -24.63 43.85 22.05
N THR A 30 -23.71 44.77 21.75
CA THR A 30 -22.28 44.47 21.67
C THR A 30 -21.67 44.53 23.07
N THR A 31 -21.64 43.41 23.80
CA THR A 31 -20.76 43.27 24.96
C THR A 31 -19.38 42.89 24.48
N LYS A 32 -18.44 43.85 24.53
CA LYS A 32 -17.00 43.57 24.35
C LYS A 32 -16.48 42.78 25.54
N THR A 33 -16.65 41.46 25.53
CA THR A 33 -15.88 40.58 26.40
C THR A 33 -14.53 40.37 25.73
N VAL A 34 -13.50 41.04 26.25
CA VAL A 34 -12.10 40.78 25.87
C VAL A 34 -11.70 39.46 26.52
N THR A 35 -12.04 38.36 25.86
CA THR A 35 -11.47 37.06 26.19
C THR A 35 -10.09 37.01 25.55
N HIS A 36 -9.03 37.18 26.36
CA HIS A 36 -7.68 36.80 25.95
C HIS A 36 -7.62 35.27 25.87
N THR A 37 -8.21 34.71 24.82
CA THR A 37 -8.00 33.31 24.45
C THR A 37 -6.64 33.25 23.79
N THR A 38 -5.62 32.86 24.54
CA THR A 38 -4.33 32.45 23.99
C THR A 38 -4.58 31.21 23.14
N SER A 39 -4.77 31.40 21.83
CA SER A 39 -4.87 30.29 20.90
C SER A 39 -3.48 29.67 20.76
N VAL A 40 -3.27 28.55 21.44
CA VAL A 40 -2.14 27.67 21.15
C VAL A 40 -2.39 27.14 19.74
N GLN A 41 -1.80 27.79 18.74
CA GLN A 41 -1.73 27.30 17.37
C GLN A 41 -0.87 26.03 17.39
N VAL A 42 -1.52 24.86 17.54
CA VAL A 42 -0.88 23.58 17.28
C VAL A 42 -0.59 23.56 15.79
N LYS A 43 0.64 23.91 15.42
CA LYS A 43 1.12 23.84 14.04
C LYS A 43 0.96 22.39 13.57
N ALA A 44 0.01 22.14 12.67
CA ALA A 44 -0.14 20.84 12.04
C ALA A 44 1.22 20.46 11.43
N SER A 45 1.72 19.28 11.77
CA SER A 45 2.97 18.76 11.20
C SER A 45 2.81 18.65 9.69
N ALA A 46 3.81 19.13 8.93
CA ALA A 46 3.81 18.99 7.48
C ALA A 46 3.71 17.51 7.08
N PRO A 47 3.04 17.18 5.95
CA PRO A 47 2.94 15.81 5.49
C PRO A 47 4.32 15.24 5.16
N THR A 48 4.57 14.00 5.55
CA THR A 48 5.81 13.28 5.21
C THR A 48 5.91 13.13 3.69
N THR A 49 7.03 13.56 3.11
CA THR A 49 7.29 13.43 1.67
C THR A 49 8.02 12.12 1.35
N LEU A 50 7.98 11.69 0.09
CA LEU A 50 8.77 10.54 -0.38
C LEU A 50 10.26 10.74 -0.11
N GLN A 51 10.79 11.95 -0.33
CA GLN A 51 12.19 12.27 -0.09
C GLN A 51 12.59 12.03 1.38
N MET A 52 11.71 12.36 2.33
CA MET A 52 11.96 12.08 3.75
C MET A 52 12.04 10.57 4.05
N LEU A 53 11.22 9.75 3.39
CA LEU A 53 11.30 8.28 3.52
C LEU A 53 12.59 7.73 2.89
N GLN A 54 12.97 8.24 1.72
CA GLN A 54 14.18 7.81 1.01
C GLN A 54 15.47 8.13 1.77
N GLN A 55 15.47 9.22 2.53
CA GLN A 55 16.60 9.60 3.40
C GLN A 55 16.76 8.69 4.62
N ARG A 56 15.78 7.84 4.95
CA ARG A 56 15.94 6.89 6.05
C ARG A 56 16.99 5.82 5.68
N PRO A 57 17.92 5.50 6.58
CA PRO A 57 18.87 4.43 6.32
C PRO A 57 18.18 3.07 6.28
N LEU A 58 18.82 2.12 5.61
CA LEU A 58 18.37 0.74 5.52
C LEU A 58 18.92 -0.04 6.74
N HIS A 59 18.03 -0.39 7.66
CA HIS A 59 18.29 -1.13 8.90
C HIS A 59 17.87 -2.60 8.73
N LEU A 60 18.65 -3.36 7.96
CA LEU A 60 18.41 -4.79 7.80
C LEU A 60 19.11 -5.60 8.90
N PRO A 61 18.55 -6.75 9.30
CA PRO A 61 19.25 -7.70 10.16
C PRO A 61 20.57 -8.16 9.53
N VAL A 62 21.60 -8.33 10.36
CA VAL A 62 22.84 -8.99 9.95
C VAL A 62 22.77 -10.46 10.34
N LEU A 63 23.06 -11.36 9.41
CA LEU A 63 23.10 -12.78 9.66
C LEU A 63 24.51 -13.22 10.08
N ALA A 64 24.57 -14.07 11.11
CA ALA A 64 25.81 -14.77 11.40
C ALA A 64 26.13 -15.75 10.25
N PRO A 65 27.43 -16.01 9.95
CA PRO A 65 27.80 -16.98 8.93
C PRO A 65 27.13 -18.34 9.15
N GLY A 66 26.43 -18.85 8.12
CA GLY A 66 25.73 -20.14 8.17
C GLY A 66 24.42 -20.16 8.98
N ALA A 67 23.96 -19.01 9.49
CA ALA A 67 22.66 -18.94 10.15
C ALA A 67 21.52 -19.25 9.15
N ALA A 68 20.48 -19.95 9.62
CA ALA A 68 19.25 -20.12 8.86
C ALA A 68 18.56 -18.77 8.61
N CYS A 69 17.80 -18.66 7.52
CA CYS A 69 17.06 -17.44 7.22
C CYS A 69 15.92 -17.22 8.23
N PRO A 70 15.91 -16.11 9.00
CA PRO A 70 14.91 -15.89 10.04
C PRO A 70 13.62 -15.32 9.42
N THR A 71 12.89 -16.13 8.65
CA THR A 71 11.70 -15.69 7.90
C THR A 71 10.64 -15.10 8.82
N SER A 72 10.06 -13.97 8.42
CA SER A 72 8.96 -13.34 9.12
C SER A 72 7.70 -14.21 9.08
N PRO A 73 6.88 -14.24 10.15
CA PRO A 73 5.72 -15.12 10.21
C PRO A 73 4.63 -14.71 9.22
N GLU A 74 4.03 -15.71 8.59
CA GLU A 74 2.80 -15.58 7.81
C GLU A 74 1.57 -15.46 8.72
N LYS A 75 0.58 -14.72 8.27
CA LYS A 75 -0.69 -14.56 8.99
C LYS A 75 -1.83 -14.24 8.05
N ARG A 76 -3.05 -14.50 8.52
CA ARG A 76 -4.30 -14.02 7.93
C ARG A 76 -4.81 -12.83 8.72
N ILE A 77 -4.93 -11.67 8.09
CA ILE A 77 -5.40 -10.43 8.72
C ILE A 77 -6.86 -10.08 8.38
N ASP A 78 -7.36 -10.60 7.27
CA ASP A 78 -8.74 -10.45 6.81
C ASP A 78 -9.07 -11.67 5.93
N PRO A 79 -10.24 -12.32 6.10
CA PRO A 79 -10.60 -13.52 5.33
C PRO A 79 -10.69 -13.31 3.81
N ARG A 80 -10.81 -12.07 3.35
CA ARG A 80 -10.92 -11.71 1.92
C ARG A 80 -9.56 -11.52 1.26
N LEU A 81 -8.49 -11.51 2.04
CA LEU A 81 -7.12 -11.30 1.56
C LEU A 81 -6.36 -12.64 1.56
N GLY A 82 -5.26 -12.67 0.79
CA GLY A 82 -4.31 -13.77 0.84
C GLY A 82 -3.59 -13.88 2.19
N ILE A 83 -2.76 -14.91 2.34
CA ILE A 83 -1.80 -15.00 3.44
C ILE A 83 -0.74 -13.92 3.24
N VAL A 84 -0.39 -13.22 4.32
CA VAL A 84 0.50 -12.07 4.27
C VAL A 84 1.58 -12.12 5.34
N GLN A 85 2.65 -11.37 5.11
CA GLN A 85 3.70 -11.08 6.08
C GLN A 85 3.82 -9.58 6.36
N GLY A 86 4.40 -9.24 7.50
CA GLY A 86 4.63 -7.86 7.95
C GLY A 86 3.82 -7.46 9.17
N ASN A 87 4.37 -6.56 9.99
CA ASN A 87 3.75 -6.17 11.26
C ASN A 87 2.56 -5.22 11.06
N GLY A 88 2.40 -4.68 9.85
CA GLY A 88 1.41 -3.68 9.53
C GLY A 88 1.95 -2.27 9.75
N PRO A 89 1.33 -1.27 9.11
CA PRO A 89 0.08 -1.34 8.36
C PRO A 89 0.21 -1.84 6.91
N ALA A 90 1.40 -2.12 6.39
CA ALA A 90 1.58 -2.69 5.05
C ALA A 90 1.88 -4.20 5.10
N TYR A 91 1.28 -4.98 4.21
CA TYR A 91 1.37 -6.43 4.25
C TYR A 91 1.64 -6.99 2.87
N ALA A 92 2.62 -7.87 2.74
CA ALA A 92 3.05 -8.45 1.46
C ALA A 92 2.63 -9.91 1.34
N THR A 93 2.19 -10.34 0.15
CA THR A 93 1.96 -11.74 -0.20
C THR A 93 3.25 -12.35 -0.77
N ILE A 94 4.14 -12.82 0.10
CA ILE A 94 5.46 -13.36 -0.29
C ILE A 94 5.41 -14.88 -0.42
N GLY A 95 4.76 -15.57 0.52
CA GLY A 95 4.65 -17.03 0.52
C GLY A 95 3.46 -17.54 -0.28
N THR A 96 3.02 -18.74 0.09
CA THR A 96 2.00 -19.49 -0.66
C THR A 96 0.58 -19.12 -0.22
N GLU A 97 -0.44 -19.71 -0.85
CA GLU A 97 -1.84 -19.48 -0.45
C GLU A 97 -2.19 -20.10 0.92
N THR A 98 -1.32 -20.94 1.47
CA THR A 98 -1.43 -21.54 2.80
C THR A 98 -0.30 -21.06 3.71
N ILE A 99 -0.57 -21.02 5.02
CA ILE A 99 0.46 -20.69 6.01
C ILE A 99 1.44 -21.84 6.08
N THR A 100 2.71 -21.52 5.87
CA THR A 100 3.89 -22.37 5.88
C THR A 100 4.91 -21.84 6.88
N SER A 101 5.78 -22.72 7.38
CA SER A 101 6.87 -22.31 8.26
C SER A 101 8.11 -23.15 7.92
N PRO A 102 9.19 -22.52 7.41
CA PRO A 102 9.33 -21.10 7.08
C PRO A 102 8.45 -20.67 5.88
N ALA A 103 8.20 -19.36 5.78
CA ALA A 103 7.52 -18.77 4.62
C ALA A 103 8.52 -18.57 3.48
N ILE A 104 8.27 -19.23 2.34
CA ILE A 104 9.20 -19.28 1.20
C ILE A 104 8.67 -18.43 0.04
N PHE A 105 9.52 -17.53 -0.45
CA PHE A 105 9.31 -16.77 -1.66
C PHE A 105 9.76 -17.59 -2.89
N HIS A 106 8.79 -18.24 -3.52
CA HIS A 106 9.02 -18.98 -4.76
C HIS A 106 9.04 -18.04 -5.96
N TYR A 107 10.14 -18.03 -6.72
CA TYR A 107 10.32 -17.14 -7.86
C TYR A 107 10.79 -17.87 -9.12
N ALA A 108 10.39 -17.36 -10.29
CA ALA A 108 10.96 -17.81 -11.55
C ALA A 108 12.31 -17.14 -11.76
N ASP A 109 13.35 -17.92 -12.06
CA ASP A 109 14.67 -17.36 -12.39
C ASP A 109 14.66 -16.54 -13.69
N ALA A 110 15.80 -15.94 -14.05
CA ALA A 110 15.91 -15.10 -15.23
C ALA A 110 15.61 -15.81 -16.56
N GLN A 111 15.81 -17.13 -16.64
CA GLN A 111 15.57 -17.92 -17.85
C GLN A 111 14.07 -18.23 -18.02
N HIS A 112 13.35 -18.38 -16.91
CA HIS A 112 11.94 -18.75 -16.90
C HIS A 112 11.00 -17.56 -16.70
N PHE A 113 11.52 -16.43 -16.22
CA PHE A 113 10.74 -15.19 -16.09
C PHE A 113 10.50 -14.52 -17.45
N ALA A 114 9.37 -13.81 -17.58
CA ALA A 114 9.01 -13.04 -18.78
C ALA A 114 9.10 -13.82 -20.10
N ASN A 115 8.78 -15.13 -20.09
CA ASN A 115 8.88 -16.02 -21.24
C ASN A 115 10.30 -16.10 -21.84
N GLY A 116 11.34 -16.00 -21.01
CA GLY A 116 12.73 -16.15 -21.43
C GLY A 116 13.31 -14.95 -22.19
N VAL A 117 12.64 -13.79 -22.14
CA VAL A 117 13.24 -12.53 -22.58
C VAL A 117 14.46 -12.26 -21.69
N ASP A 118 15.55 -11.75 -22.29
CA ASP A 118 16.74 -11.36 -21.53
C ASP A 118 16.38 -10.28 -20.51
N THR A 119 16.42 -10.68 -19.23
CA THR A 119 16.13 -9.86 -18.07
C THR A 119 17.40 -9.43 -17.35
N GLN A 120 18.58 -9.59 -17.96
CA GLN A 120 19.87 -9.24 -17.36
C GLN A 120 20.10 -9.94 -16.01
N GLY A 121 19.70 -11.21 -15.92
CA GLY A 121 19.82 -12.02 -14.71
C GLY A 121 18.71 -11.82 -13.68
N TRP A 122 17.70 -10.98 -13.95
CA TRP A 122 16.59 -10.76 -13.02
C TRP A 122 15.45 -11.76 -13.21
N GLY A 123 15.32 -12.68 -12.26
CA GLY A 123 14.09 -13.43 -12.01
C GLY A 123 13.06 -12.62 -11.22
N GLY A 124 11.91 -13.21 -10.93
CA GLY A 124 10.94 -12.58 -10.03
C GLY A 124 9.64 -13.34 -9.81
N GLN A 125 8.82 -12.77 -8.94
CA GLN A 125 7.48 -13.24 -8.62
C GLN A 125 6.58 -12.05 -8.34
N LYS A 126 5.30 -12.19 -8.68
CA LYS A 126 4.31 -11.16 -8.40
C LYS A 126 4.03 -11.11 -6.91
N VAL A 127 4.10 -9.91 -6.34
CA VAL A 127 3.78 -9.63 -4.94
C VAL A 127 2.65 -8.61 -4.89
N LEU A 128 1.62 -8.94 -4.14
CA LEU A 128 0.53 -8.03 -3.82
C LEU A 128 0.79 -7.43 -2.43
N TRP A 129 0.68 -6.11 -2.35
CA TRP A 129 0.77 -5.36 -1.12
C TRP A 129 -0.61 -4.86 -0.71
N PHE A 130 -1.02 -5.17 0.50
CA PHE A 130 -2.24 -4.66 1.12
C PHE A 130 -1.91 -3.68 2.22
N ILE A 131 -2.62 -2.56 2.29
CA ILE A 131 -2.42 -1.54 3.31
C ILE A 131 -3.65 -1.47 4.20
N ASN A 132 -3.44 -1.44 5.52
CA ASN A 132 -4.50 -1.29 6.50
C ASN A 132 -5.35 -0.05 6.15
N PRO A 133 -6.69 -0.17 6.06
CA PRO A 133 -7.54 0.94 5.64
C PRO A 133 -7.45 2.20 6.51
N SER A 134 -6.98 2.05 7.76
CA SER A 134 -6.79 3.17 8.69
C SER A 134 -5.49 3.95 8.47
N TYR A 135 -4.54 3.42 7.68
CA TYR A 135 -3.30 4.11 7.36
C TYR A 135 -3.46 4.94 6.08
N HIS A 136 -3.07 6.21 6.18
CA HIS A 136 -3.07 7.14 5.06
C HIS A 136 -1.67 7.74 4.89
N GLY A 137 -1.12 7.65 3.68
CA GLY A 137 0.17 8.22 3.33
C GLY A 137 0.98 7.29 2.44
N LEU A 138 2.23 7.68 2.19
CA LEU A 138 3.15 6.88 1.39
C LEU A 138 3.69 5.70 2.20
N VAL A 139 3.91 4.58 1.52
CA VAL A 139 4.78 3.50 1.99
C VAL A 139 5.92 3.33 1.01
N LEU A 140 7.15 3.31 1.51
CA LEU A 140 8.35 3.03 0.76
C LEU A 140 8.86 1.64 1.14
N VAL A 141 9.09 0.79 0.15
CA VAL A 141 9.71 -0.52 0.32
C VAL A 141 11.05 -0.52 -0.39
N ARG A 142 12.08 -0.93 0.32
CA ARG A 142 13.45 -1.14 -0.18
C ARG A 142 13.96 -2.46 0.40
N GLY A 143 15.00 -3.04 -0.16
CA GLY A 143 15.53 -4.28 0.41
C GLY A 143 16.82 -4.75 -0.21
N HIS A 144 17.37 -5.81 0.37
CA HIS A 144 18.65 -6.38 0.00
C HIS A 144 18.73 -7.84 0.46
N GLN A 145 19.64 -8.60 -0.14
CA GLN A 145 20.03 -9.91 0.36
C GLN A 145 20.75 -9.81 1.70
N LEU A 146 20.43 -10.67 2.66
CA LEU A 146 21.02 -10.72 3.99
C LEU A 146 22.25 -11.63 4.06
N ASP A 147 22.30 -12.65 3.21
CA ASP A 147 23.36 -13.66 3.13
C ASP A 147 24.22 -13.51 1.86
N GLY A 148 24.17 -12.35 1.20
CA GLY A 148 24.90 -12.08 -0.02
C GLY A 148 24.86 -10.61 -0.43
N THR A 149 25.21 -10.35 -1.68
CA THR A 149 25.40 -8.98 -2.22
C THR A 149 24.32 -8.57 -3.21
N HIS A 150 23.30 -9.41 -3.45
CA HIS A 150 22.29 -9.09 -4.44
C HIS A 150 21.29 -8.07 -3.91
N GLU A 151 20.90 -7.15 -4.80
CA GLU A 151 19.86 -6.18 -4.52
C GLU A 151 18.47 -6.78 -4.76
N ILE A 152 17.46 -6.07 -4.27
CA ILE A 152 16.06 -6.32 -4.62
C ILE A 152 15.59 -5.27 -5.62
N GLY A 153 15.02 -5.74 -6.72
CA GLY A 153 14.35 -4.89 -7.69
C GLY A 153 12.83 -4.95 -7.55
N PHE A 154 12.17 -3.92 -8.06
CA PHE A 154 10.71 -3.80 -8.13
C PHE A 154 10.33 -3.26 -9.50
N ASP A 155 9.29 -3.82 -10.10
CA ASP A 155 8.68 -3.24 -11.29
C ASP A 155 7.17 -3.54 -11.29
N ASN A 156 6.49 -3.06 -12.32
CA ASN A 156 5.12 -3.45 -12.59
C ASN A 156 4.96 -3.74 -14.08
N ALA A 157 3.92 -4.49 -14.43
CA ALA A 157 3.67 -4.91 -15.81
C ALA A 157 3.48 -3.73 -16.80
N SER A 158 3.20 -2.52 -16.31
CA SER A 158 2.99 -1.32 -17.13
C SER A 158 4.28 -0.50 -17.36
N SER A 159 5.32 -0.74 -16.58
CA SER A 159 6.65 -0.14 -16.74
C SER A 159 7.69 -1.15 -16.26
N PRO A 160 8.27 -1.97 -17.16
CA PRO A 160 9.18 -3.06 -16.80
C PRO A 160 10.58 -2.56 -16.40
N GLN A 161 10.73 -1.26 -16.10
CA GLN A 161 11.99 -0.75 -15.61
C GLN A 161 12.15 -1.16 -14.15
N ILE A 162 13.20 -1.93 -13.87
CA ILE A 162 13.50 -2.40 -12.52
C ILE A 162 13.97 -1.21 -11.68
N MET A 163 13.28 -0.98 -10.57
CA MET A 163 13.55 0.05 -9.57
C MET A 163 14.09 -0.59 -8.29
N HIS A 164 14.99 0.08 -7.58
CA HIS A 164 15.50 -0.39 -6.29
C HIS A 164 14.60 0.02 -5.10
N GLN A 165 13.40 0.51 -5.41
CA GLN A 165 12.40 0.88 -4.43
C GLN A 165 11.00 0.73 -5.02
N LEU A 166 10.05 0.35 -4.17
CA LEU A 166 8.62 0.40 -4.46
C LEU A 166 7.99 1.51 -3.61
N VAL A 167 7.23 2.39 -4.26
CA VAL A 167 6.43 3.43 -3.59
C VAL A 167 4.96 3.07 -3.74
N ILE A 168 4.26 2.99 -2.62
CA ILE A 168 2.82 2.74 -2.55
C ILE A 168 2.16 4.00 -2.03
N ASP A 169 1.30 4.59 -2.84
CA ASP A 169 0.43 5.68 -2.43
C ASP A 169 -0.95 5.11 -2.07
N THR A 170 -1.34 5.24 -0.80
CA THR A 170 -2.60 4.68 -0.29
C THR A 170 -3.85 5.40 -0.80
N SER A 171 -3.69 6.55 -1.46
CA SER A 171 -4.81 7.26 -2.09
C SER A 171 -5.29 6.58 -3.38
N VAL A 172 -4.51 5.62 -3.91
CA VAL A 172 -4.82 4.90 -5.14
C VAL A 172 -4.90 3.39 -4.91
N GLY A 173 -5.76 2.73 -5.70
CA GLY A 173 -5.96 1.28 -5.67
C GLY A 173 -6.83 0.80 -4.52
N GLY A 174 -7.54 -0.31 -4.72
CA GLY A 174 -8.20 -1.13 -3.69
C GLY A 174 -9.21 -0.46 -2.74
N SER A 175 -10.38 -1.08 -2.55
CA SER A 175 -11.28 -0.73 -1.44
C SER A 175 -11.90 -2.01 -0.87
N PRO A 176 -12.03 -2.16 0.47
CA PRO A 176 -11.64 -1.20 1.50
C PRO A 176 -10.14 -1.17 1.82
N TRP A 177 -9.37 -2.14 1.32
CA TRP A 177 -7.92 -2.22 1.51
C TRP A 177 -7.20 -1.61 0.30
N PRO A 178 -6.57 -0.43 0.44
CA PRO A 178 -5.66 0.06 -0.58
C PRO A 178 -4.61 -0.99 -0.88
N ASN A 179 -4.30 -1.17 -2.17
CA ASN A 179 -3.35 -2.19 -2.59
C ASN A 179 -2.54 -1.76 -3.79
N SER A 180 -1.36 -2.38 -3.91
CA SER A 180 -0.47 -2.22 -5.05
C SER A 180 0.08 -3.59 -5.44
N SER A 181 0.06 -3.89 -6.74
CA SER A 181 0.63 -5.12 -7.28
C SER A 181 1.86 -4.78 -8.10
N GLY A 182 2.93 -5.54 -7.90
CA GLY A 182 4.14 -5.44 -8.70
C GLY A 182 4.90 -6.76 -8.69
N TYR A 183 6.07 -6.78 -9.31
CA TYR A 183 7.00 -7.88 -9.17
C TYR A 183 8.06 -7.51 -8.15
N THR A 184 8.43 -8.46 -7.30
CA THR A 184 9.74 -8.46 -6.67
C THR A 184 10.70 -9.18 -7.59
N ARG A 185 11.81 -8.53 -7.88
CA ARG A 185 12.85 -8.98 -8.79
C ARG A 185 14.06 -9.38 -7.95
N ILE A 186 14.61 -10.56 -8.24
CA ILE A 186 15.77 -11.12 -7.54
C ILE A 186 16.61 -11.93 -8.53
N GLN A 187 17.93 -11.95 -8.31
CA GLN A 187 18.91 -12.57 -9.21
C GLN A 187 19.40 -13.93 -8.72
N ALA A 188 19.24 -14.23 -7.43
CA ALA A 188 19.74 -15.46 -6.82
C ALA A 188 18.82 -15.96 -5.69
N PRO A 189 18.88 -17.24 -5.34
CA PRO A 189 18.30 -17.77 -4.10
C PRO A 189 19.05 -17.23 -2.88
N GLY A 190 18.39 -17.25 -1.72
CA GLY A 190 19.01 -16.88 -0.45
C GLY A 190 18.04 -16.18 0.50
N CYS A 191 18.58 -15.60 1.56
CA CYS A 191 17.81 -14.87 2.56
C CYS A 191 17.74 -13.38 2.20
N TYR A 192 16.55 -12.80 2.17
CA TYR A 192 16.31 -11.41 1.78
C TYR A 192 15.48 -10.69 2.84
N ALA A 193 15.58 -9.36 2.86
CA ALA A 193 14.66 -8.55 3.65
C ALA A 193 14.17 -7.34 2.87
N TYR A 194 12.88 -7.06 3.04
CA TYR A 194 12.33 -5.74 2.82
C TYR A 194 12.47 -4.92 4.10
N GLN A 195 12.88 -3.66 3.99
CA GLN A 195 12.49 -2.60 4.91
C GLN A 195 11.25 -1.88 4.37
N VAL A 196 10.26 -1.74 5.23
CA VAL A 196 8.97 -1.11 4.93
C VAL A 196 8.85 0.15 5.79
N ASP A 197 8.94 1.31 5.14
CA ASP A 197 8.92 2.63 5.76
C ASP A 197 7.59 3.33 5.47
N GLY A 198 6.90 3.75 6.51
CA GLY A 198 5.76 4.67 6.40
C GLY A 198 6.00 5.98 7.12
N THR A 199 5.01 6.86 7.09
CA THR A 199 5.11 8.19 7.70
C THR A 199 5.41 8.15 9.20
N ASN A 200 4.92 7.12 9.90
CA ASN A 200 5.02 6.95 11.35
C ASN A 200 5.49 5.54 11.78
N PHE A 201 5.98 4.71 10.86
CA PHE A 201 6.47 3.37 11.18
C PHE A 201 7.68 2.99 10.30
N SER A 202 8.43 2.00 10.77
CA SER A 202 9.46 1.29 10.00
C SER A 202 9.61 -0.12 10.58
N TYR A 203 9.64 -1.14 9.71
CA TYR A 203 9.94 -2.53 10.11
C TYR A 203 10.50 -3.31 8.94
N VAL A 204 10.99 -4.51 9.23
CA VAL A 204 11.51 -5.44 8.23
C VAL A 204 10.60 -6.65 8.04
N ILE A 205 10.56 -7.16 6.82
CA ILE A 205 9.99 -8.45 6.45
C ILE A 205 11.12 -9.29 5.86
N VAL A 206 11.50 -10.35 6.56
CA VAL A 206 12.53 -11.29 6.12
C VAL A 206 11.87 -12.47 5.43
N PHE A 207 12.43 -12.95 4.32
CA PHE A 207 11.95 -14.11 3.59
C PHE A 207 13.10 -14.85 2.92
N GLU A 208 12.92 -16.15 2.73
CA GLU A 208 13.85 -16.99 1.98
C GLU A 208 13.35 -17.13 0.54
N ALA A 209 14.21 -16.84 -0.43
CA ALA A 209 13.92 -16.93 -1.84
C ALA A 209 14.45 -18.23 -2.45
N VAL A 210 13.58 -18.96 -3.13
CA VAL A 210 13.89 -20.26 -3.75
C VAL A 210 13.36 -20.29 -5.18
N VAL A 211 14.16 -20.81 -6.12
CA VAL A 211 13.72 -20.95 -7.51
C VAL A 211 12.56 -21.94 -7.59
N GLN A 212 11.51 -21.55 -8.31
CA GLN A 212 10.41 -22.41 -8.69
C GLN A 212 10.65 -22.94 -10.09
N ASN A 213 10.94 -24.25 -10.18
CA ASN A 213 11.10 -24.97 -11.43
C ASN A 213 9.75 -25.45 -11.98
#